data_AF-A0A3A4NP44-F1
#
_entry.id   AF-A0A3A4NP44-F1
#
_cell.length_a   1.000
_cell.length_b   1.000
_cell.length_c   1.000
_cell.angle_alpha   90.00
_cell.angle_beta   90.00
_cell.angle_gamma   90.00
#
_symmetry.space_group_name_H-M   'P 1'
#
loop_
_entity.id
_entity.type
_entity.pdbx_description
1 polymer ?
#
loop_
_entity_poly.entity_id
_entity_poly.type
_entity_poly.pdbx_seq_one_letter_code
_entity_poly.pdbx_strand_id
1 'polypeptide(L)'
;MDQIAEGAQFLPITLQSLRVDTVTSFDIYLRISERAGADRFVLYRARNILFTERALWNLVEQGIEQLFIHFSEKREYHRYLERNLETVLADDKVSTDDKSELAYTCATGLVEELLENPRSGEHIQRSKKLISNLANYLLTESRAFFSLMAATSFDYYTYTHSVNVAIFGMALSHRLGEFSIQEINTIGSGLILHDIGKSGIDRSILNKKGPLNKNEWVIMKQHPEHGVRLLREVGELKEGVLAIVADHHEKVDGSGYPRGLRGDAIHRYARIAALADIFDALTTARPYKIAEKTFPALQIMRSEMEGGLDQDLFREFVLLLGPKESAEYPNDTKFHR
;
A
#
# COMPACT_ATOMS: atom_id res chain seq x y z
N MET A 1 10.88 -5.42 -8.02
CA MET A 1 10.83 -6.73 -8.70
C MET A 1 11.05 -7.80 -7.67
N ASP A 2 9.96 -8.42 -7.20
CA ASP A 2 10.06 -9.83 -6.80
C ASP A 2 10.83 -10.50 -7.94
N GLN A 3 11.87 -11.24 -7.62
CA GLN A 3 12.46 -12.15 -8.59
C GLN A 3 11.49 -13.31 -8.87
N ILE A 4 10.26 -13.00 -9.28
CA ILE A 4 9.51 -13.88 -10.17
C ILE A 4 10.28 -13.74 -11.48
N ALA A 5 11.12 -14.74 -11.75
CA ALA A 5 11.86 -14.86 -12.99
C ALA A 5 10.96 -14.43 -14.15
N GLU A 6 11.45 -13.53 -15.01
CA GLU A 6 10.90 -13.35 -16.35
C GLU A 6 10.79 -14.75 -16.97
N GLY A 7 9.58 -15.35 -16.94
CA GLY A 7 9.37 -16.76 -17.28
C GLY A 7 8.44 -17.58 -16.35
N ALA A 8 8.01 -17.07 -15.18
CA ALA A 8 7.06 -17.82 -14.35
C ALA A 8 5.65 -17.81 -14.97
N GLN A 9 5.20 -18.97 -15.46
CA GLN A 9 3.89 -19.13 -16.08
C GLN A 9 2.73 -19.05 -15.09
N PHE A 10 2.99 -19.35 -13.80
CA PHE A 10 1.98 -19.43 -12.76
C PHE A 10 2.35 -18.59 -11.54
N LEU A 11 1.34 -17.94 -10.95
CA LEU A 11 1.45 -17.15 -9.73
C LEU A 11 0.80 -17.90 -8.56
N PRO A 12 1.45 -17.98 -7.40
CA PRO A 12 0.83 -18.54 -6.22
C PRO A 12 -0.28 -17.64 -5.68
N ILE A 13 -1.35 -18.26 -5.18
CA ILE A 13 -2.43 -17.62 -4.42
C ILE A 13 -2.73 -18.46 -3.17
N THR A 14 -3.23 -17.83 -2.11
CA THR A 14 -3.58 -18.51 -0.86
C THR A 14 -5.00 -19.06 -0.93
N LEU A 15 -5.29 -20.15 -0.20
CA LEU A 15 -6.65 -20.69 -0.12
C LEU A 15 -7.64 -19.66 0.46
N GLN A 16 -7.18 -18.84 1.40
CA GLN A 16 -7.94 -17.78 2.08
C GLN A 16 -8.37 -16.66 1.13
N SER A 17 -7.68 -16.49 0.00
CA SER A 17 -8.10 -15.57 -1.05
C SER A 17 -9.44 -15.97 -1.66
N LEU A 18 -9.79 -17.26 -1.68
CA LEU A 18 -10.99 -17.78 -2.31
C LEU A 18 -12.16 -17.79 -1.33
N ARG A 19 -13.34 -17.39 -1.82
CA ARG A 19 -14.55 -17.23 -1.04
C ARG A 19 -15.57 -18.27 -1.47
N VAL A 20 -16.10 -18.97 -0.48
CA VAL A 20 -17.22 -19.89 -0.70
C VAL A 20 -18.40 -19.11 -1.30
N ASP A 21 -19.15 -19.79 -2.16
CA ASP A 21 -20.31 -19.27 -2.88
C ASP A 21 -20.02 -18.12 -3.85
N THR A 22 -18.77 -18.01 -4.31
CA THR A 22 -18.37 -17.07 -5.37
C THR A 22 -17.85 -17.80 -6.62
N VAL A 23 -17.82 -17.10 -7.75
CA VAL A 23 -17.21 -17.57 -8.99
C VAL A 23 -15.95 -16.77 -9.30
N THR A 24 -14.92 -17.45 -9.80
CA THR A 24 -13.69 -16.81 -10.28
C THR A 24 -13.80 -16.50 -11.77
N SER A 25 -13.17 -15.42 -12.23
CA SER A 25 -13.01 -15.13 -13.66
C SER A 25 -11.70 -15.69 -14.25
N PHE A 26 -10.95 -16.42 -13.43
CA PHE A 26 -9.65 -17.02 -13.74
C PHE A 26 -9.65 -18.51 -13.37
N ASP A 27 -8.72 -19.26 -13.98
CA ASP A 27 -8.55 -20.68 -13.72
C ASP A 27 -7.62 -20.92 -12.50
N ILE A 28 -7.89 -21.98 -11.74
CA ILE A 28 -7.14 -22.36 -10.54
C ILE A 28 -6.43 -23.68 -10.80
N TYR A 29 -5.16 -23.73 -10.45
CA TYR A 29 -4.24 -24.83 -10.68
C TYR A 29 -3.65 -25.34 -9.36
N LEU A 30 -3.36 -26.65 -9.33
CA LEU A 30 -2.57 -27.29 -8.29
C LEU A 30 -1.16 -27.54 -8.80
N ARG A 31 -0.17 -27.37 -7.91
CA ARG A 31 1.20 -27.76 -8.17
C ARG A 31 1.42 -29.22 -7.75
N ILE A 32 1.93 -30.02 -8.66
CA ILE A 32 2.35 -31.40 -8.43
C ILE A 32 3.86 -31.43 -8.63
N SER A 33 4.60 -31.67 -7.55
CA SER A 33 6.06 -31.83 -7.63
C SER A 33 6.41 -33.25 -8.05
N GLU A 34 7.05 -33.38 -9.22
CA GLU A 34 7.49 -34.68 -9.73
C GLU A 34 8.90 -35.03 -9.23
N ARG A 35 9.18 -36.33 -9.05
CA ARG A 35 10.49 -36.83 -8.59
C ARG A 35 11.68 -36.43 -9.48
N ALA A 36 11.41 -36.01 -10.72
CA ALA A 36 12.42 -35.61 -11.70
C ALA A 36 12.77 -34.10 -11.68
N GLY A 37 12.20 -33.32 -10.74
CA GLY A 37 12.62 -31.94 -10.48
C GLY A 37 11.92 -30.85 -11.29
N ALA A 38 10.90 -31.19 -12.09
CA ALA A 38 10.03 -30.21 -12.75
C ALA A 38 8.66 -30.18 -12.06
N ASP A 39 8.24 -29.00 -11.60
CA ASP A 39 6.89 -28.80 -11.09
C ASP A 39 5.89 -28.81 -12.26
N ARG A 40 4.80 -29.57 -12.11
CA ARG A 40 3.69 -29.59 -13.08
C ARG A 40 2.48 -28.90 -12.47
N PHE A 41 1.86 -28.00 -13.23
CA PHE A 41 0.63 -27.32 -12.85
C PHE A 41 -0.57 -27.99 -13.52
N VAL A 42 -1.53 -28.45 -12.73
CA VAL A 42 -2.73 -29.15 -13.21
C VAL A 42 -3.95 -28.33 -12.90
N LEU A 43 -4.81 -28.11 -13.90
CA LEU A 43 -6.07 -27.41 -13.73
C LEU A 43 -6.92 -28.13 -12.68
N TYR A 44 -7.18 -27.44 -11.58
CA TYR A 44 -8.03 -27.91 -10.48
C TYR A 44 -9.47 -27.43 -10.65
N ARG A 45 -9.63 -26.16 -11.02
CA ARG A 45 -10.95 -25.55 -11.23
C ARG A 45 -10.90 -24.53 -12.35
N ALA A 46 -11.76 -24.69 -13.34
CA ALA A 46 -11.92 -23.68 -14.38
C ALA A 46 -12.71 -22.46 -13.86
N ARG A 47 -12.50 -21.31 -14.48
CA ARG A 47 -13.26 -20.08 -14.27
C ARG A 47 -14.77 -20.29 -14.43
N ASN A 48 -15.55 -19.41 -13.84
CA ASN A 48 -17.01 -19.42 -13.81
C ASN A 48 -17.63 -20.65 -13.12
N ILE A 49 -16.83 -21.47 -12.42
CA ILE A 49 -17.32 -22.58 -11.60
C ILE A 49 -17.38 -22.14 -10.13
N LEU A 50 -18.57 -22.19 -9.54
CA LEU A 50 -18.84 -21.82 -8.15
C LEU A 50 -17.87 -22.50 -7.17
N PHE A 51 -17.15 -21.75 -6.35
CA PHE A 51 -16.29 -22.30 -5.29
C PHE A 51 -17.14 -22.67 -4.08
N THR A 52 -17.45 -23.95 -3.92
CA THR A 52 -18.36 -24.47 -2.88
C THR A 52 -17.62 -24.81 -1.59
N GLU A 53 -18.33 -24.88 -0.45
CA GLU A 53 -17.77 -25.42 0.82
C GLU A 53 -17.13 -26.80 0.66
N ARG A 54 -17.73 -27.69 -0.14
CA ARG A 54 -17.16 -29.01 -0.44
C ARG A 54 -15.80 -28.92 -1.15
N ALA A 55 -15.62 -27.93 -2.02
CA ALA A 55 -14.36 -27.71 -2.73
C ALA A 55 -13.28 -27.24 -1.77
N LEU A 56 -13.62 -26.29 -0.89
CA LEU A 56 -12.74 -25.84 0.19
C LEU A 56 -12.36 -27.00 1.11
N TRP A 57 -13.33 -27.79 1.57
CA TRP A 57 -13.09 -28.94 2.45
C TRP A 57 -12.14 -29.96 1.83
N ASN A 58 -12.33 -30.30 0.56
CA ASN A 58 -11.43 -31.23 -0.15
C ASN A 58 -9.98 -30.72 -0.22
N LEU A 59 -9.77 -29.42 -0.38
CA LEU A 59 -8.42 -28.83 -0.41
C LEU A 59 -7.76 -28.88 0.97
N VAL A 60 -8.52 -28.53 2.02
CA VAL A 60 -8.04 -28.58 3.41
C VAL A 60 -7.71 -30.00 3.85
N GLU A 61 -8.56 -30.98 3.54
CA GLU A 61 -8.31 -32.41 3.85
C GLU A 61 -7.04 -32.94 3.18
N GLN A 62 -6.71 -32.44 2.00
CA GLN A 62 -5.50 -32.81 1.27
C GLN A 62 -4.25 -32.04 1.72
N GLY A 63 -4.38 -31.15 2.71
CA GLY A 63 -3.29 -30.29 3.18
C GLY A 63 -2.83 -29.27 2.14
N ILE A 64 -3.72 -28.87 1.23
CA ILE A 64 -3.40 -27.89 0.18
C ILE A 64 -3.65 -26.49 0.72
N GLU A 65 -2.56 -25.77 1.01
CA GLU A 65 -2.61 -24.39 1.48
C GLU A 65 -2.39 -23.37 0.36
N GLN A 66 -1.69 -23.79 -0.71
CA GLN A 66 -1.28 -22.95 -1.82
C GLN A 66 -1.87 -23.44 -3.14
N LEU A 67 -2.48 -22.51 -3.87
CA LEU A 67 -3.03 -22.71 -5.21
C LEU A 67 -2.29 -21.81 -6.19
N PHE A 68 -2.56 -21.98 -7.49
CA PHE A 68 -1.89 -21.23 -8.54
C PHE A 68 -2.88 -20.70 -9.57
N ILE A 69 -2.59 -19.54 -10.15
CA ILE A 69 -3.29 -18.97 -11.30
C ILE A 69 -2.29 -18.77 -12.44
N HIS A 70 -2.75 -18.71 -13.69
CA HIS A 70 -1.84 -18.34 -14.77
C HIS A 70 -1.45 -16.86 -14.65
N PHE A 71 -0.19 -16.52 -14.94
CA PHE A 71 0.31 -15.15 -14.79
C PHE A 71 -0.50 -14.12 -15.58
N SER A 72 -0.99 -14.50 -16.76
CA SER A 72 -1.83 -13.63 -17.59
C SER A 72 -3.18 -13.29 -16.95
N GLU A 73 -3.60 -14.00 -15.90
CA GLU A 73 -4.88 -13.83 -15.20
C GLU A 73 -4.74 -13.07 -13.87
N LYS A 74 -3.55 -12.50 -13.63
CA LYS A 74 -3.26 -11.71 -12.42
C LYS A 74 -4.28 -10.59 -12.19
N ARG A 75 -4.70 -9.91 -13.25
CA ARG A 75 -5.66 -8.78 -13.16
C ARG A 75 -7.04 -9.26 -12.72
N GLU A 76 -7.50 -10.38 -13.25
CA GLU A 76 -8.76 -11.02 -12.92
C GLU A 76 -8.78 -11.46 -11.45
N TYR A 77 -7.67 -12.00 -10.96
CA TYR A 77 -7.50 -12.34 -9.55
C TYR A 77 -7.55 -11.11 -8.63
N HIS A 78 -6.82 -10.03 -8.96
CA HIS A 78 -6.87 -8.79 -8.17
C HIS A 78 -8.28 -8.16 -8.15
N ARG A 79 -8.98 -8.15 -9.28
CA ARG A 79 -10.38 -7.68 -9.36
C ARG A 79 -11.32 -8.53 -8.51
N TYR A 80 -11.07 -9.83 -8.45
CA TYR A 80 -11.82 -10.74 -7.59
C TYR A 80 -11.54 -10.46 -6.10
N LEU A 81 -10.28 -10.25 -5.70
CA LEU A 81 -9.94 -9.83 -4.33
C LEU A 81 -10.66 -8.53 -3.95
N GLU A 82 -10.60 -7.51 -4.81
CA GLU A 82 -11.21 -6.20 -4.56
C GLU A 82 -12.72 -6.30 -4.31
N ARG A 83 -13.42 -7.13 -5.08
CA ARG A 83 -14.88 -7.35 -4.92
C ARG A 83 -15.23 -8.00 -3.59
N ASN A 84 -14.33 -8.84 -3.08
CA ASN A 84 -14.56 -9.62 -1.86
C ASN A 84 -13.88 -9.02 -0.61
N LEU A 85 -13.06 -7.97 -0.77
CA LEU A 85 -12.20 -7.44 0.28
C LEU A 85 -12.99 -7.04 1.54
N GLU A 86 -14.09 -6.31 1.36
CA GLU A 86 -14.94 -5.87 2.48
C GLU A 86 -15.47 -7.06 3.30
N THR A 87 -15.96 -8.10 2.61
CA THR A 87 -16.43 -9.33 3.26
C THR A 87 -15.32 -10.09 3.96
N VAL A 88 -14.13 -10.16 3.35
CA VAL A 88 -12.94 -10.80 3.96
C VAL A 88 -12.52 -10.08 5.24
N LEU A 89 -12.44 -8.75 5.20
CA LEU A 89 -12.01 -7.95 6.35
C LEU A 89 -13.00 -8.05 7.52
N ALA A 90 -14.29 -8.20 7.23
CA ALA A 90 -15.35 -8.39 8.23
C ALA A 90 -15.52 -9.84 8.73
N ASP A 91 -14.81 -10.82 8.15
CA ASP A 91 -14.98 -12.24 8.50
C ASP A 91 -14.08 -12.63 9.68
N ASP A 92 -14.66 -12.89 10.84
CA ASP A 92 -13.93 -13.28 12.06
C ASP A 92 -13.26 -14.66 11.96
N LYS A 93 -13.62 -15.47 10.95
CA LYS A 93 -12.96 -16.76 10.70
C LYS A 93 -11.62 -16.60 9.96
N VAL A 94 -11.38 -15.45 9.34
CA VAL A 94 -10.13 -15.14 8.65
C VAL A 94 -9.17 -14.50 9.66
N SER A 95 -7.94 -15.00 9.74
CA SER A 95 -6.96 -14.46 10.67
C SER A 95 -6.59 -13.02 10.31
N THR A 96 -6.14 -12.22 11.29
CA THR A 96 -5.66 -10.85 11.04
C THR A 96 -4.51 -10.83 10.02
N ASP A 97 -3.64 -11.84 10.04
CA ASP A 97 -2.49 -11.93 9.14
C ASP A 97 -2.96 -12.21 7.71
N ASP A 98 -3.89 -13.14 7.50
CA ASP A 98 -4.49 -13.41 6.19
C ASP A 98 -5.27 -12.20 5.66
N LYS A 99 -6.06 -11.53 6.53
CA LYS A 99 -6.76 -10.28 6.17
C LYS A 99 -5.78 -9.23 5.66
N SER A 100 -4.66 -9.07 6.36
CA SER A 100 -3.62 -8.09 6.02
C SER A 100 -2.91 -8.43 4.72
N GLU A 101 -2.56 -9.70 4.51
CA GLU A 101 -1.95 -10.17 3.26
C GLU A 101 -2.88 -9.90 2.06
N LEU A 102 -4.15 -10.32 2.15
CA LEU A 102 -5.13 -10.12 1.09
C LEU A 102 -5.41 -8.64 0.81
N ALA A 103 -5.51 -7.83 1.87
CA ALA A 103 -5.68 -6.39 1.73
C ALA A 103 -4.48 -5.73 1.04
N TYR A 104 -3.26 -6.14 1.40
CA TYR A 104 -2.03 -5.64 0.80
C TYR A 104 -1.89 -6.08 -0.68
N THR A 105 -2.18 -7.34 -1.00
CA THR A 105 -2.21 -7.83 -2.39
C THR A 105 -3.25 -7.09 -3.22
N CYS A 106 -4.46 -6.89 -2.70
CA CYS A 106 -5.49 -6.11 -3.37
C CYS A 106 -5.04 -4.66 -3.61
N ALA A 107 -4.43 -4.03 -2.61
CA ALA A 107 -3.96 -2.66 -2.69
C ALA A 107 -2.87 -2.47 -3.74
N THR A 108 -1.85 -3.32 -3.71
CA THR A 108 -0.73 -3.26 -4.66
C THR A 108 -1.20 -3.51 -6.10
N GLY A 109 -2.09 -4.48 -6.31
CA GLY A 109 -2.70 -4.75 -7.61
C GLY A 109 -3.49 -3.57 -8.18
N LEU A 110 -4.30 -2.91 -7.34
CA LEU A 110 -5.07 -1.75 -7.76
C LEU A 110 -4.18 -0.55 -8.08
N VAL A 111 -3.16 -0.30 -7.25
CA VAL A 111 -2.23 0.82 -7.48
C VAL A 111 -1.39 0.58 -8.74
N GLU A 112 -1.02 -0.67 -9.04
CA GLU A 112 -0.38 -1.03 -10.31
C GLU A 112 -1.27 -0.66 -11.52
N GLU A 113 -2.55 -1.06 -11.52
CA GLU A 113 -3.53 -0.65 -12.56
C GLU A 113 -3.70 0.88 -12.63
N LEU A 114 -3.67 1.57 -11.48
CA LEU A 114 -3.79 3.02 -11.38
C LEU A 114 -2.58 3.72 -12.01
N LEU A 115 -1.36 3.26 -11.75
CA LEU A 115 -0.14 3.85 -12.32
C LEU A 115 0.02 3.57 -13.81
N GLU A 116 -0.50 2.44 -14.31
CA GLU A 116 -0.56 2.14 -15.74
C GLU A 116 -1.54 3.06 -16.49
N ASN A 117 -2.67 3.42 -15.86
CA ASN A 117 -3.68 4.31 -16.44
C ASN A 117 -4.14 5.38 -15.43
N PRO A 118 -3.31 6.40 -15.15
CA PRO A 118 -3.52 7.35 -14.07
C PRO A 118 -4.69 8.32 -14.32
N ARG A 119 -5.11 8.50 -15.58
CA ARG A 119 -6.27 9.32 -15.95
C ARG A 119 -7.61 8.57 -15.83
N SER A 120 -7.59 7.29 -15.43
CA SER A 120 -8.80 6.50 -15.26
C SER A 120 -9.58 6.96 -14.03
N GLY A 121 -10.69 7.68 -14.26
CA GLY A 121 -11.63 8.03 -13.19
C GLY A 121 -12.14 6.80 -12.45
N GLU A 122 -12.33 5.67 -13.13
CA GLU A 122 -12.68 4.40 -12.49
C GLU A 122 -11.62 3.94 -11.50
N HIS A 123 -10.33 3.96 -11.88
CA HIS A 123 -9.24 3.52 -10.99
C HIS A 123 -9.13 4.42 -9.76
N ILE A 124 -9.33 5.73 -9.92
CA ILE A 124 -9.37 6.67 -8.79
C ILE A 124 -10.56 6.40 -7.86
N GLN A 125 -11.74 6.07 -8.39
CA GLN A 125 -12.89 5.73 -7.53
C GLN A 125 -12.68 4.39 -6.81
N ARG A 126 -12.11 3.39 -7.50
CA ARG A 126 -11.73 2.12 -6.90
C ARG A 126 -10.72 2.31 -5.77
N SER A 127 -9.72 3.18 -5.95
CA SER A 127 -8.71 3.44 -4.90
C SER A 127 -9.33 4.09 -3.67
N LYS A 128 -10.32 4.98 -3.82
CA LYS A 128 -11.08 5.54 -2.69
C LYS A 128 -11.84 4.45 -1.91
N LYS A 129 -12.44 3.47 -2.61
CA LYS A 129 -13.11 2.34 -1.94
C LYS A 129 -12.12 1.47 -1.18
N LEU A 130 -10.97 1.14 -1.80
CA LEU A 130 -9.89 0.42 -1.14
C LEU A 130 -9.43 1.15 0.14
N ILE A 131 -9.17 2.45 0.05
CA ILE A 131 -8.77 3.26 1.21
C ILE A 131 -9.82 3.23 2.31
N SER A 132 -11.10 3.29 1.95
CA SER A 132 -12.19 3.21 2.93
C SER A 132 -12.19 1.87 3.67
N ASN A 133 -11.96 0.77 2.95
CA ASN A 133 -11.84 -0.56 3.55
C ASN A 133 -10.60 -0.67 4.46
N LEU A 134 -9.45 -0.17 4.01
CA LEU A 134 -8.21 -0.17 4.80
C LEU A 134 -8.31 0.71 6.05
N ALA A 135 -8.95 1.88 5.94
CA ALA A 135 -9.15 2.79 7.07
C ALA A 135 -10.02 2.11 8.13
N ASN A 136 -11.17 1.56 7.71
CA ASN A 136 -12.06 0.82 8.60
C ASN A 136 -11.33 -0.35 9.25
N TYR A 137 -10.56 -1.13 8.49
CA TYR A 137 -9.79 -2.24 9.03
C TYR A 137 -8.77 -1.80 10.09
N LEU A 138 -8.00 -0.74 9.83
CA LEU A 138 -7.05 -0.17 10.80
C LEU A 138 -7.73 0.33 12.07
N LEU A 139 -8.98 0.82 11.97
CA LEU A 139 -9.77 1.33 13.09
C LEU A 139 -10.40 0.22 13.93
N THR A 140 -10.88 -0.86 13.29
CA THR A 140 -11.65 -1.90 13.98
C THR A 140 -10.81 -3.06 14.48
N GLU A 141 -9.63 -3.28 13.89
CA GLU A 141 -8.77 -4.42 14.22
C GLU A 141 -7.46 -3.94 14.88
N SER A 142 -7.36 -4.16 16.19
CA SER A 142 -6.24 -3.68 17.02
C SER A 142 -4.85 -4.10 16.54
N ARG A 143 -4.76 -5.23 15.81
CA ARG A 143 -3.51 -5.78 15.27
C ARG A 143 -3.28 -5.45 13.79
N ALA A 144 -4.25 -4.82 13.11
CA ALA A 144 -4.20 -4.60 11.67
C ALA A 144 -2.94 -3.88 11.22
N PHE A 145 -2.51 -2.84 11.94
CA PHE A 145 -1.29 -2.12 11.58
C PHE A 145 -0.04 -3.01 11.56
N PHE A 146 0.18 -3.80 12.62
CA PHE A 146 1.35 -4.69 12.70
C PHE A 146 1.28 -5.84 11.71
N SER A 147 0.09 -6.39 11.47
CA SER A 147 -0.11 -7.45 10.47
C SER A 147 0.03 -6.91 9.04
N LEU A 148 -0.43 -5.69 8.74
CA LEU A 148 -0.18 -5.01 7.47
C LEU A 148 1.32 -4.73 7.28
N MET A 149 2.01 -4.25 8.31
CA MET A 149 3.48 -4.10 8.29
C MET A 149 4.22 -5.41 8.05
N ALA A 150 3.69 -6.54 8.52
CA ALA A 150 4.28 -7.84 8.24
C ALA A 150 4.04 -8.25 6.78
N ALA A 151 2.91 -7.84 6.18
CA ALA A 151 2.57 -8.09 4.79
C ALA A 151 3.23 -7.12 3.79
N THR A 152 3.69 -5.94 4.24
CA THR A 152 4.32 -4.96 3.35
C THR A 152 5.55 -5.56 2.66
N SER A 153 5.62 -5.37 1.35
CA SER A 153 6.80 -5.71 0.57
C SER A 153 7.77 -4.54 0.60
N PHE A 154 9.01 -4.84 0.95
CA PHE A 154 10.13 -3.90 0.92
C PHE A 154 10.94 -4.01 -0.37
N ASP A 155 10.40 -4.66 -1.41
CA ASP A 155 10.98 -4.60 -2.75
C ASP A 155 10.44 -3.38 -3.49
N TYR A 156 11.35 -2.51 -3.93
CA TYR A 156 10.93 -1.27 -4.57
C TYR A 156 10.21 -1.50 -5.89
N TYR A 157 8.95 -1.13 -5.87
CA TYR A 157 8.14 -0.74 -7.00
C TYR A 157 7.34 0.50 -6.61
N THR A 158 7.02 1.36 -7.58
CA THR A 158 6.24 2.58 -7.28
C THR A 158 4.88 2.26 -6.67
N TYR A 159 4.25 1.13 -7.04
CA TYR A 159 2.98 0.70 -6.48
C TYR A 159 3.11 0.16 -5.04
N THR A 160 4.15 -0.62 -4.71
CA THR A 160 4.38 -1.10 -3.32
C THR A 160 4.67 0.08 -2.40
N HIS A 161 5.54 0.98 -2.85
CA HIS A 161 5.86 2.22 -2.14
C HIS A 161 4.60 3.04 -1.81
N SER A 162 3.72 3.28 -2.79
CA SER A 162 2.50 4.05 -2.58
C SER A 162 1.56 3.40 -1.57
N VAL A 163 1.48 2.06 -1.55
CA VAL A 163 0.67 1.31 -0.57
C VAL A 163 1.29 1.39 0.82
N ASN A 164 2.61 1.20 0.95
CA ASN A 164 3.30 1.29 2.23
C ASN A 164 3.15 2.69 2.86
N VAL A 165 3.39 3.75 2.08
CA VAL A 165 3.22 5.14 2.50
C VAL A 165 1.78 5.41 2.98
N ALA A 166 0.78 4.86 2.30
CA ALA A 166 -0.61 4.95 2.72
C ALA A 166 -0.87 4.24 4.05
N ILE A 167 -0.39 3.01 4.22
CA ILE A 167 -0.55 2.25 5.47
C ILE A 167 0.10 3.00 6.65
N PHE A 168 1.34 3.45 6.50
CA PHE A 168 2.05 4.19 7.55
C PHE A 168 1.37 5.52 7.90
N GLY A 169 1.01 6.31 6.89
CA GLY A 169 0.40 7.62 7.11
C GLY A 169 -1.03 7.52 7.66
N MET A 170 -1.83 6.52 7.24
CA MET A 170 -3.16 6.28 7.81
C MET A 170 -3.09 5.80 9.25
N ALA A 171 -2.16 4.89 9.57
CA ALA A 171 -1.96 4.42 10.94
C ALA A 171 -1.47 5.55 11.87
N LEU A 172 -0.56 6.41 11.40
CA LEU A 172 -0.17 7.62 12.13
C LEU A 172 -1.35 8.56 12.35
N SER A 173 -2.16 8.79 11.31
CA SER A 173 -3.35 9.63 11.40
C SER A 173 -4.36 9.09 12.42
N HIS A 174 -4.59 7.78 12.41
CA HIS A 174 -5.45 7.14 13.40
C HIS A 174 -4.89 7.31 14.83
N ARG A 175 -3.59 7.06 15.02
CA ARG A 175 -2.92 7.20 16.31
C ARG A 175 -3.01 8.60 16.89
N LEU A 176 -2.91 9.64 16.05
CA LEU A 176 -3.01 11.03 16.49
C LEU A 176 -4.36 11.34 17.15
N GLY A 177 -5.42 10.59 16.84
CA GLY A 177 -6.72 10.69 17.49
C GLY A 177 -7.51 11.97 17.19
N GLU A 178 -6.99 12.84 16.33
CA GLU A 178 -7.58 14.14 16.00
C GLU A 178 -8.34 14.16 14.66
N PHE A 179 -8.23 13.09 13.86
CA PHE A 179 -8.87 13.00 12.54
C PHE A 179 -10.09 12.09 12.57
N SER A 180 -11.18 12.56 11.98
CA SER A 180 -12.36 11.75 11.68
C SER A 180 -12.05 10.66 10.64
N ILE A 181 -12.88 9.63 10.55
CA ILE A 181 -12.74 8.59 9.52
C ILE A 181 -12.80 9.17 8.09
N GLN A 182 -13.61 10.21 7.85
CA GLN A 182 -13.67 10.89 6.57
C GLN A 182 -12.36 11.63 6.23
N GLU A 183 -11.65 12.13 7.24
CA GLU A 183 -10.33 12.76 7.08
C GLU A 183 -9.24 11.71 6.87
N ILE A 184 -9.24 10.61 7.63
CA ILE A 184 -8.32 9.48 7.41
C ILE A 184 -8.49 8.92 5.99
N ASN A 185 -9.72 8.79 5.50
CA ASN A 185 -9.98 8.40 4.11
C ASN A 185 -9.43 9.41 3.10
N THR A 186 -9.45 10.70 3.43
CA THR A 186 -8.89 11.77 2.60
C THR A 186 -7.37 11.68 2.58
N ILE A 187 -6.76 11.49 3.74
CA ILE A 187 -5.31 11.30 3.92
C ILE A 187 -4.85 10.06 3.15
N GLY A 188 -5.49 8.92 3.36
CA GLY A 188 -5.19 7.67 2.65
C GLY A 188 -5.30 7.80 1.13
N SER A 189 -6.33 8.49 0.64
CA SER A 189 -6.48 8.77 -0.80
C SER A 189 -5.33 9.62 -1.33
N GLY A 190 -4.91 10.66 -0.60
CA GLY A 190 -3.75 11.47 -0.96
C GLY A 190 -2.44 10.67 -0.92
N LEU A 191 -2.25 9.80 0.08
CA LEU A 191 -1.04 8.99 0.23
C LEU A 191 -0.91 7.94 -0.88
N ILE A 192 -1.97 7.25 -1.30
CA ILE A 192 -1.90 6.34 -2.45
C ILE A 192 -1.56 7.09 -3.75
N LEU A 193 -2.00 8.35 -3.87
CA LEU A 193 -1.86 9.14 -5.08
C LEU A 193 -0.65 10.09 -5.07
N HIS A 194 0.14 10.15 -3.98
CA HIS A 194 1.16 11.18 -3.78
C HIS A 194 2.15 11.25 -4.97
N ASP A 195 2.47 10.09 -5.52
CA ASP A 195 3.44 9.88 -6.58
C ASP A 195 2.83 9.76 -8.00
N ILE A 196 1.51 9.95 -8.16
CA ILE A 196 0.81 9.72 -9.44
C ILE A 196 1.40 10.55 -10.60
N GLY A 197 1.96 11.71 -10.28
CA GLY A 197 2.62 12.58 -11.25
C GLY A 197 3.91 12.02 -11.86
N LYS A 198 4.49 10.95 -11.29
CA LYS A 198 5.62 10.22 -11.89
C LYS A 198 5.26 9.60 -13.24
N SER A 199 3.97 9.38 -13.51
CA SER A 199 3.47 8.97 -14.83
C SER A 199 3.77 9.98 -15.95
N GLY A 200 3.99 11.26 -15.61
CA GLY A 200 4.40 12.29 -16.55
C GLY A 200 5.92 12.46 -16.69
N ILE A 201 6.71 11.62 -16.03
CA ILE A 201 8.18 11.65 -16.09
C ILE A 201 8.67 10.63 -17.11
N ASP A 202 9.71 11.00 -17.87
CA ASP A 202 10.30 10.11 -18.87
C ASP A 202 10.79 8.79 -18.23
N ARG A 203 10.46 7.66 -18.87
CA ARG A 203 10.78 6.33 -18.36
C ARG A 203 12.29 6.08 -18.21
N SER A 204 13.12 6.70 -19.04
CA SER A 204 14.59 6.57 -18.94
C SER A 204 15.15 7.24 -17.69
N ILE A 205 14.47 8.29 -17.19
CA ILE A 205 14.80 8.95 -15.93
C ILE A 205 14.23 8.15 -14.76
N LEU A 206 12.95 7.78 -14.84
CA LEU A 206 12.26 7.07 -13.75
C LEU A 206 12.88 5.70 -13.44
N ASN A 207 13.28 4.96 -14.48
CA ASN A 207 13.86 3.63 -14.36
C ASN A 207 15.40 3.63 -14.44
N LYS A 208 16.02 4.81 -14.28
CA LYS A 208 17.47 4.94 -14.44
C LYS A 208 18.21 4.04 -13.45
N LYS A 209 19.12 3.24 -14.01
CA LYS A 209 20.00 2.35 -13.27
C LYS A 209 21.20 3.11 -12.68
N GLY A 210 20.97 3.98 -11.70
CA GLY A 210 22.01 4.75 -11.00
C GLY A 210 21.51 6.13 -10.51
N PRO A 211 22.39 7.01 -10.00
CA PRO A 211 21.98 8.32 -9.53
C PRO A 211 21.50 9.21 -10.68
N LEU A 212 20.50 10.05 -10.38
CA LEU A 212 20.05 11.09 -11.29
C LEU A 212 21.07 12.24 -11.34
N ASN A 213 21.33 12.77 -12.53
CA ASN A 213 22.11 13.99 -12.72
C ASN A 213 21.26 15.23 -12.39
N LYS A 214 21.87 16.42 -12.40
CA LYS A 214 21.19 17.66 -12.01
C LYS A 214 19.94 17.97 -12.86
N ASN A 215 19.99 17.75 -14.17
CA ASN A 215 18.87 18.02 -15.07
C ASN A 215 17.74 17.00 -14.90
N GLU A 216 18.11 15.72 -14.74
CA GLU A 216 17.17 14.65 -14.41
C GLU A 216 16.46 14.91 -13.08
N TRP A 217 17.18 15.43 -12.08
CA TRP A 217 16.59 15.87 -10.81
C TRP A 217 15.61 17.03 -10.98
N VAL A 218 15.90 18.01 -11.84
CA VAL A 218 14.97 19.12 -12.13
C VAL A 218 13.66 18.57 -12.71
N ILE A 219 13.74 17.61 -13.63
CA ILE A 219 12.56 16.95 -14.21
C ILE A 219 11.82 16.14 -13.14
N MET A 220 12.53 15.32 -12.36
CA MET A 220 11.93 14.50 -11.30
C MET A 220 11.16 15.35 -10.29
N LYS A 221 11.67 16.52 -9.90
CA LYS A 221 11.02 17.44 -8.96
C LYS A 221 9.71 18.07 -9.47
N GLN A 222 9.35 17.86 -10.74
CA GLN A 222 8.09 18.35 -11.31
C GLN A 222 6.91 17.40 -11.05
N HIS A 223 7.15 16.17 -10.60
CA HIS A 223 6.06 15.19 -10.42
C HIS A 223 4.96 15.63 -9.43
N PRO A 224 5.21 16.40 -8.34
CA PRO A 224 4.13 16.84 -7.47
C PRO A 224 3.13 17.73 -8.23
N GLU A 225 3.66 18.69 -9.00
CA GLU A 225 2.83 19.57 -9.84
C GLU A 225 2.12 18.80 -10.97
N HIS A 226 2.79 17.81 -11.57
CA HIS A 226 2.18 16.95 -12.59
C HIS A 226 1.01 16.17 -12.01
N GLY A 227 1.17 15.63 -10.79
CA GLY A 227 0.12 14.90 -10.07
C GLY A 227 -1.08 15.79 -9.79
N VAL A 228 -0.88 16.98 -9.26
CA VAL A 228 -1.96 17.95 -9.00
C VAL A 228 -2.71 18.30 -10.29
N ARG A 229 -2.01 18.56 -11.40
CA ARG A 229 -2.66 18.87 -12.68
C ARG A 229 -3.50 17.69 -13.18
N LEU A 230 -2.92 16.49 -13.19
CA LEU A 230 -3.60 15.27 -13.61
C LEU A 230 -4.86 15.02 -12.78
N LEU A 231 -4.76 15.14 -11.45
CA LEU A 231 -5.88 14.90 -10.57
C LEU A 231 -7.01 15.93 -10.75
N ARG A 232 -6.68 17.20 -11.01
CA ARG A 232 -7.68 18.22 -11.36
C ARG A 232 -8.39 17.94 -12.69
N GLU A 233 -7.71 17.33 -13.66
CA GLU A 233 -8.33 16.93 -14.94
C GLU A 233 -9.36 15.79 -14.75
N VAL A 234 -9.11 14.87 -13.81
CA VAL A 234 -9.98 13.69 -13.60
C VAL A 234 -11.21 14.00 -12.73
N GLY A 235 -11.20 15.07 -11.92
CA GLY A 235 -12.39 15.60 -11.23
C GLY A 235 -12.24 15.82 -9.72
N GLU A 236 -13.36 16.10 -9.04
CA GLU A 236 -13.43 16.57 -7.63
C GLU A 236 -12.68 15.66 -6.64
N LEU A 237 -11.47 16.09 -6.28
CA LEU A 237 -10.75 15.60 -5.12
C LEU A 237 -10.79 16.65 -4.03
N LYS A 238 -10.89 16.19 -2.79
CA LYS A 238 -10.81 17.07 -1.62
C LYS A 238 -9.47 17.79 -1.62
N GLU A 239 -9.45 19.06 -1.20
CA GLU A 239 -8.22 19.85 -1.10
C GLU A 239 -7.10 19.16 -0.31
N GLY A 240 -7.46 18.41 0.74
CA GLY A 240 -6.49 17.62 1.51
C GLY A 240 -5.73 16.56 0.69
N VAL A 241 -6.36 15.97 -0.34
CA VAL A 241 -5.70 15.05 -1.29
C VAL A 241 -4.69 15.81 -2.12
N LEU A 242 -5.10 16.95 -2.70
CA LEU A 242 -4.25 17.78 -3.54
C LEU A 242 -3.06 18.34 -2.76
N ALA A 243 -3.25 18.69 -1.48
CA ALA A 243 -2.19 19.16 -0.60
C ALA A 243 -1.11 18.08 -0.38
N ILE A 244 -1.50 16.82 -0.15
CA ILE A 244 -0.53 15.71 -0.07
C ILE A 244 0.25 15.58 -1.39
N VAL A 245 -0.45 15.48 -2.52
CA VAL A 245 0.22 15.29 -3.81
C VAL A 245 1.15 16.46 -4.14
N ALA A 246 0.76 17.69 -3.82
CA ALA A 246 1.55 18.88 -4.09
C ALA A 246 2.80 18.99 -3.22
N ASP A 247 2.71 18.59 -1.94
CA ASP A 247 3.63 19.06 -0.90
C ASP A 247 4.28 17.94 -0.08
N HIS A 248 4.08 16.66 -0.42
CA HIS A 248 4.68 15.54 0.32
C HIS A 248 6.23 15.53 0.32
N HIS A 249 6.88 16.39 -0.48
CA HIS A 249 8.32 16.61 -0.44
C HIS A 249 8.75 17.94 0.20
N GLU A 250 7.80 18.71 0.73
CA GLU A 250 8.09 19.87 1.56
C GLU A 250 8.65 19.43 2.91
N LYS A 251 9.52 20.28 3.48
CA LYS A 251 10.19 20.04 4.77
C LYS A 251 9.96 21.23 5.66
N VAL A 252 9.77 21.03 6.96
CA VAL A 252 9.31 22.12 7.85
C VAL A 252 10.31 23.27 7.97
N ASP A 253 11.60 23.05 7.71
CA ASP A 253 12.64 24.09 7.60
C ASP A 253 12.64 24.89 6.28
N GLY A 254 11.84 24.47 5.29
CA GLY A 254 11.77 25.07 3.96
C GLY A 254 12.85 24.58 2.98
N SER A 255 13.61 23.54 3.32
CA SER A 255 14.59 22.92 2.42
C SER A 255 13.95 21.96 1.39
N GLY A 256 12.64 21.73 1.50
CA GLY A 256 11.87 20.87 0.62
C GLY A 256 11.53 21.51 -0.74
N TYR A 257 10.67 20.82 -1.50
CA TYR A 257 10.22 21.24 -2.83
C TYR A 257 8.75 20.80 -3.05
N PRO A 258 8.00 21.38 -4.01
CA PRO A 258 8.44 22.33 -5.04
C PRO A 258 8.46 23.81 -4.64
N ARG A 259 7.76 24.21 -3.58
CA ARG A 259 7.54 25.62 -3.20
C ARG A 259 8.43 26.12 -2.06
N GLY A 260 9.08 25.22 -1.30
CA GLY A 260 9.96 25.60 -0.18
C GLY A 260 9.17 26.17 1.02
N LEU A 261 8.03 25.55 1.30
CA LEU A 261 7.13 25.95 2.38
C LEU A 261 7.75 25.67 3.76
N ARG A 262 7.37 26.45 4.77
CA ARG A 262 7.91 26.35 6.14
C ARG A 262 6.83 26.12 7.18
N GLY A 263 7.10 25.25 8.14
CA GLY A 263 6.24 24.98 9.29
C GLY A 263 4.77 24.78 8.89
N ASP A 264 3.88 25.58 9.48
CA ASP A 264 2.43 25.48 9.26
C ASP A 264 1.93 25.97 7.90
N ALA A 265 2.81 26.53 7.06
CA ALA A 265 2.47 26.74 5.65
C ALA A 265 2.32 25.41 4.89
N ILE A 266 2.90 24.32 5.41
CA ILE A 266 2.71 22.97 4.89
C ILE A 266 1.45 22.37 5.51
N HIS A 267 0.51 21.95 4.67
CA HIS A 267 -0.70 21.30 5.12
C HIS A 267 -0.37 20.09 6.01
N ARG A 268 -1.08 19.92 7.12
CA ARG A 268 -0.78 18.86 8.11
C ARG A 268 -0.78 17.46 7.49
N TYR A 269 -1.70 17.20 6.57
CA TYR A 269 -1.73 15.93 5.81
C TYR A 269 -0.47 15.71 4.96
N ALA A 270 0.09 16.77 4.37
CA ALA A 270 1.33 16.69 3.61
C ALA A 270 2.55 16.45 4.51
N ARG A 271 2.55 17.01 5.73
CA ARG A 271 3.57 16.69 6.75
C ARG A 271 3.53 15.21 7.17
N ILE A 272 2.34 14.64 7.32
CA ILE A 272 2.14 13.19 7.55
C ILE A 272 2.70 12.39 6.37
N ALA A 273 2.39 12.81 5.13
CA ALA A 273 2.87 12.15 3.92
C ALA A 273 4.40 12.20 3.79
N ALA A 274 5.02 13.36 4.01
CA ALA A 274 6.47 13.52 3.96
C ALA A 274 7.18 12.58 4.94
N LEU A 275 6.63 12.44 6.15
CA LEU A 275 7.18 11.55 7.16
C LEU A 275 7.09 10.08 6.75
N ALA A 276 5.90 9.64 6.29
CA ALA A 276 5.66 8.28 5.84
C ALA A 276 6.49 7.92 4.59
N ASP A 277 6.62 8.85 3.63
CA ASP A 277 7.44 8.73 2.41
C ASP A 277 8.92 8.55 2.76
N ILE A 278 9.46 9.41 3.63
CA ILE A 278 10.85 9.31 4.08
C ILE A 278 11.12 7.97 4.76
N PHE A 279 10.22 7.53 5.65
CA PHE A 279 10.39 6.26 6.35
C PHE A 279 10.38 5.08 5.38
N ASP A 280 9.41 5.00 4.46
CA ASP A 280 9.38 3.94 3.45
C ASP A 280 10.61 3.98 2.52
N ALA A 281 11.05 5.17 2.12
CA ALA A 281 12.26 5.32 1.30
C ALA A 281 13.55 4.85 2.01
N LEU A 282 13.57 4.83 3.35
CA LEU A 282 14.66 4.28 4.16
C LEU A 282 14.56 2.75 4.30
N THR A 283 13.35 2.22 4.50
CA THR A 283 13.12 0.80 4.82
C THR A 283 12.84 -0.08 3.61
N THR A 284 12.60 0.49 2.43
CA THR A 284 12.39 -0.24 1.17
C THR A 284 13.70 -0.42 0.39
N ALA A 285 14.02 -1.67 0.02
CA ALA A 285 15.19 -2.03 -0.75
C ALA A 285 15.06 -1.56 -2.20
N ARG A 286 16.10 -0.92 -2.72
CA ARG A 286 16.18 -0.43 -4.11
C ARG A 286 17.39 -1.06 -4.79
N PRO A 287 17.44 -1.15 -6.13
CA PRO A 287 18.60 -1.72 -6.84
C PRO A 287 19.97 -1.12 -6.46
N TYR A 288 19.98 0.09 -5.90
CA TYR A 288 21.19 0.82 -5.47
C TYR A 288 21.28 1.05 -3.96
N LYS A 289 20.35 0.52 -3.16
CA LYS A 289 20.28 0.81 -1.72
C LYS A 289 19.74 -0.39 -0.94
N ILE A 290 20.49 -0.81 0.07
CA ILE A 290 20.05 -1.81 1.05
C ILE A 290 18.99 -1.17 1.96
N ALA A 291 17.89 -1.87 2.19
CA ALA A 291 16.84 -1.47 3.12
C ALA A 291 17.39 -1.35 4.55
N GLU A 292 17.08 -0.25 5.22
CA GLU A 292 17.34 -0.10 6.64
C GLU A 292 16.29 -0.84 7.47
N LYS A 293 16.70 -1.34 8.65
CA LYS A 293 15.73 -1.82 9.65
C LYS A 293 15.01 -0.63 10.29
N THR A 294 13.84 -0.88 10.87
CA THR A 294 12.98 0.16 11.50
C THR A 294 13.75 1.07 12.46
N PHE A 295 14.50 0.50 13.41
CA PHE A 295 15.21 1.29 14.42
C PHE A 295 16.34 2.17 13.80
N PRO A 296 17.26 1.63 12.98
CA PRO A 296 18.22 2.45 12.23
C PRO A 296 17.57 3.54 11.37
N ALA A 297 16.46 3.24 10.67
CA ALA A 297 15.75 4.23 9.86
C ALA A 297 15.24 5.40 10.72
N LEU A 298 14.64 5.12 11.88
CA LEU A 298 14.21 6.15 12.82
C LEU A 298 15.39 6.95 13.41
N GLN A 299 16.54 6.31 13.65
CA GLN A 299 17.75 7.02 14.08
C GLN A 299 18.23 8.00 13.00
N ILE A 300 18.29 7.57 11.73
CA ILE A 300 18.66 8.43 10.59
C ILE A 300 17.71 9.62 10.48
N MET A 301 16.38 9.37 10.53
CA MET A 301 15.38 10.44 10.49
C MET A 301 15.59 11.44 11.62
N ARG A 302 15.88 10.96 12.84
CA ARG A 302 16.14 11.82 13.99
C ARG A 302 17.43 12.64 13.85
N SER A 303 18.53 12.03 13.43
CA SER A 303 19.85 12.68 13.45
C SER A 303 20.14 13.53 12.21
N GLU A 304 19.62 13.13 11.05
CA GLU A 304 19.95 13.78 9.76
C GLU A 304 18.82 14.66 9.23
N MET A 305 17.60 14.53 9.77
CA MET A 305 16.41 15.21 9.25
C MET A 305 15.62 15.98 10.32
N GLU A 306 16.20 16.20 11.51
CA GLU A 306 15.53 16.88 12.64
C GLU A 306 14.88 18.21 12.23
N GLY A 307 15.61 19.09 11.52
CA GLY A 307 15.07 20.37 11.05
C GLY A 307 14.00 20.24 9.96
N GLY A 308 13.99 19.13 9.20
CA GLY A 308 13.10 18.94 8.06
C GLY A 308 11.78 18.26 8.41
N LEU A 309 11.68 17.62 9.58
CA LEU A 309 10.51 16.86 10.04
C LEU A 309 9.68 17.63 11.06
N ASP A 310 8.37 17.43 11.00
CA ASP A 310 7.47 17.81 12.10
C ASP A 310 7.75 16.92 13.31
N GLN A 311 8.25 17.52 14.39
CA GLN A 311 8.73 16.80 15.57
C GLN A 311 7.60 16.14 16.38
N ASP A 312 6.40 16.71 16.36
CA ASP A 312 5.25 16.11 17.04
C ASP A 312 4.77 14.88 16.27
N LEU A 313 4.68 14.97 14.94
CA LEU A 313 4.35 13.82 14.09
C LEU A 313 5.42 12.73 14.19
N PHE A 314 6.70 13.10 14.22
CA PHE A 314 7.80 12.14 14.35
C PHE A 314 7.79 11.41 15.69
N ARG A 315 7.52 12.11 16.80
CA ARG A 315 7.34 11.46 18.10
C ARG A 315 6.22 10.43 18.07
N GLU A 316 5.05 10.79 17.55
CA GLU A 316 3.93 9.85 17.48
C GLU A 316 4.20 8.68 16.53
N PHE A 317 4.96 8.90 15.46
CA PHE A 317 5.37 7.84 14.56
C PHE A 317 6.35 6.85 15.19
N VAL A 318 7.30 7.34 16.01
CA VAL A 318 8.20 6.48 16.79
C VAL A 318 7.39 5.62 17.77
N LEU A 319 6.39 6.20 18.44
CA LEU A 319 5.52 5.46 19.37
C LEU A 319 4.61 4.46 18.65
N LEU A 320 4.13 4.78 17.46
CA LEU A 320 3.37 3.86 16.60
C LEU A 320 4.17 2.60 16.28
N LEU A 321 5.47 2.76 15.97
CA LEU A 321 6.39 1.68 15.62
C LEU A 321 7.03 1.01 16.85
N GLY A 322 6.77 1.53 18.05
CA GLY A 322 7.32 1.02 19.30
C GLY A 322 6.74 -0.35 19.71
N PRO A 323 7.42 -1.10 20.59
CA PRO A 323 6.94 -2.37 21.08
C PRO A 323 5.64 -2.24 21.89
N LYS A 324 4.77 -3.24 21.73
CA LYS A 324 3.37 -3.33 22.21
C LYS A 324 3.16 -3.04 23.69
N GLU A 325 4.18 -3.17 24.54
CA GLU A 325 4.07 -3.01 26.00
C GLU A 325 3.95 -1.55 26.45
N SER A 326 4.16 -0.58 25.55
CA SER A 326 4.12 0.86 25.88
C SER A 326 2.82 1.58 25.49
N ALA A 327 1.90 0.88 24.82
CA ALA A 327 0.61 1.44 24.40
C ALA A 327 -0.53 0.82 25.23
N GLU A 328 -0.61 1.19 26.51
CA GLU A 328 -1.93 1.33 27.12
C GLU A 328 -2.63 2.45 26.32
N TYR A 329 -3.41 2.07 25.32
CA TYR A 329 -4.42 2.97 24.77
C TYR A 329 -5.23 3.49 25.95
N PRO A 330 -5.36 4.81 26.15
CA PRO A 330 -6.15 5.33 27.25
C PRO A 330 -7.55 4.74 27.12
N ASN A 331 -7.88 3.85 28.04
CA ASN A 331 -9.23 3.33 28.18
C ASN A 331 -10.17 4.52 28.29
N ASP A 332 -11.03 4.61 27.28
CA ASP A 332 -12.42 5.02 27.39
C ASP A 332 -12.72 5.95 28.58
N THR A 333 -12.53 7.25 28.38
CA THR A 333 -13.05 8.25 29.31
C THR A 333 -13.80 9.35 28.56
N LYS A 334 -15.12 9.15 28.52
CA LYS A 334 -16.16 10.19 28.62
C LYS A 334 -16.35 11.08 27.38
N PHE A 335 -17.17 10.59 26.45
CA PHE A 335 -18.16 11.45 25.81
C PHE A 335 -19.47 11.40 26.61
N HIS A 336 -19.55 12.24 27.64
CA HIS A 336 -20.83 12.74 28.15
C HIS A 336 -21.00 14.17 27.67
N ARG A 337 -21.86 14.37 26.67
CA ARG A 337 -23.12 15.12 26.78
C ARG A 337 -23.93 15.03 25.51
#